data_AF-A0A644VXL5-F1
#
_entry.id   AF-A0A644VXL5-F1
#
_cell.length_a   1.000
_cell.length_b   1.000
_cell.length_c   1.000
_cell.angle_alpha   90.00
_cell.angle_beta   90.00
_cell.angle_gamma   90.00
#
_symmetry.space_group_name_H-M   'P 1'
#
loop_
_entity.id
_entity.type
_entity.pdbx_description
1 polymer ?
#
loop_
_entity_poly.entity_id
_entity_poly.type
_entity_poly.pdbx_seq_one_letter_code
_entity_poly.pdbx_strand_id
1 'polypeptide(L)'
;MILRQRDPDDDTEWSDVADWYNKQTGQDVTRCTVRKGYFLLAPFLEAGMVNPYKNEGTSESDDLRAQRLELEKERIRLRDERNENSRIIRELARKDATIDIVKNVISETVEPHDGFAQPPRVPSDTDMIVHLTDIHAGIQIDNFANQYDSRIMNQRLQAYLSRIAEIQKRHKSESCYLLLGGDLISGIIHSNLRLENNLNVIEQVKAVSLSICEFIKTLSSMFSDVNVYSVPGNHSRCLPNKEDNLKGENLDVLVFFYAQAALQQYENVYFFENDVEESVAIFRVRSNLVYGVHGDKDTISSVVQRLTMFFGEKPDIVLAGHRHTNGLTTVFDTKVVESGCLVGADNYCMDKRLRNKPEQMVLVVSEDGLECLYDVKLN
;
A
#
# COMPACT_ATOMS: atom_id res chain seq x y z
N MET A 1 1.60 -59.16 11.16
CA MET A 1 2.11 -59.65 12.46
C MET A 1 3.32 -58.82 12.95
N ILE A 2 4.17 -58.28 12.07
CA ILE A 2 5.21 -57.27 12.42
C ILE A 2 4.58 -55.97 12.96
N LEU A 3 3.53 -55.46 12.29
CA LEU A 3 2.78 -54.26 12.70
C LEU A 3 2.01 -54.38 14.04
N ARG A 4 2.06 -55.54 14.74
CA ARG A 4 1.38 -55.72 16.03
C ARG A 4 2.31 -55.61 17.24
N GLN A 5 3.61 -55.39 17.04
CA GLN A 5 4.59 -55.27 18.12
C GLN A 5 5.28 -53.91 18.19
N ARG A 6 4.89 -52.93 17.36
CA ARG A 6 5.39 -51.55 17.39
C ARG A 6 4.24 -50.55 17.31
N ASP A 7 4.51 -49.35 17.83
CA ASP A 7 3.60 -48.20 17.81
C ASP A 7 3.18 -47.87 16.37
N PRO A 8 1.93 -47.47 16.09
CA PRO A 8 1.43 -47.22 14.73
C PRO A 8 2.11 -46.05 14.00
N ASP A 9 2.88 -45.23 14.71
CA ASP A 9 3.56 -44.02 14.20
C ASP A 9 5.04 -44.23 13.86
N ASP A 10 5.58 -45.45 13.94
CA ASP A 10 6.99 -45.76 13.66
C ASP A 10 7.16 -46.36 12.25
N ASP A 11 7.86 -45.67 11.36
CA ASP A 11 8.08 -46.10 9.97
C ASP A 11 8.88 -47.42 9.94
N THR A 12 8.31 -48.48 9.36
CA THR A 12 8.99 -49.78 9.27
C THR A 12 10.05 -49.76 8.18
N GLU A 13 11.32 -49.96 8.54
CA GLU A 13 12.41 -50.02 7.57
C GLU A 13 12.67 -51.45 7.06
N TRP A 14 13.34 -51.56 5.90
CA TRP A 14 13.71 -52.86 5.32
C TRP A 14 14.65 -53.70 6.21
N SER A 15 15.39 -53.06 7.12
CA SER A 15 16.20 -53.72 8.15
C SER A 15 15.32 -54.50 9.12
N ASP A 16 14.23 -53.91 9.60
CA ASP A 16 13.32 -54.53 10.56
C ASP A 16 12.66 -55.80 9.97
N VAL A 17 12.35 -55.77 8.68
CA VAL A 17 11.76 -56.92 7.96
C VAL A 17 12.77 -58.08 7.83
N ALA A 18 14.05 -57.77 7.58
CA ALA A 18 15.10 -58.76 7.49
C ALA A 18 15.38 -59.41 8.85
N ASP A 19 15.47 -58.62 9.92
CA ASP A 19 15.71 -59.10 11.27
C ASP A 19 14.58 -60.01 11.76
N TRP A 20 13.33 -59.66 11.45
CA TRP A 20 12.19 -60.52 11.75
C TRP A 20 12.25 -61.84 10.97
N TYR A 21 12.54 -61.80 9.67
CA TYR A 21 12.62 -62.99 8.83
C TYR A 21 13.70 -63.96 9.32
N ASN A 22 14.88 -63.42 9.65
CA ASN A 22 16.01 -64.18 10.17
C ASN A 22 15.66 -64.85 11.50
N LYS A 23 14.98 -64.13 12.39
CA LYS A 23 14.54 -64.65 13.69
C LYS A 23 13.51 -65.79 13.57
N GLN A 24 12.62 -65.75 12.57
CA GLN A 24 11.58 -66.77 12.40
C GLN A 24 12.08 -68.02 11.65
N THR A 25 13.00 -67.85 10.72
CA THR A 25 13.46 -68.94 9.83
C THR A 25 14.82 -69.50 10.21
N GLY A 26 15.57 -68.81 11.08
CA GLY A 26 16.94 -69.15 11.44
C GLY A 26 17.96 -68.92 10.31
N GLN A 27 17.55 -68.26 9.23
CA GLN A 27 18.41 -67.91 8.10
C GLN A 27 19.09 -66.55 8.33
N ASP A 28 20.23 -66.32 7.67
CA ASP A 28 20.94 -65.03 7.71
C ASP A 28 20.75 -64.28 6.38
N VAL A 29 19.65 -63.56 6.28
CA VAL A 29 19.25 -62.80 5.09
C VAL A 29 19.42 -61.31 5.35
N THR A 30 20.09 -60.62 4.43
CA THR A 30 20.33 -59.17 4.55
C THR A 30 19.14 -58.33 4.07
N ARG A 31 19.06 -57.07 4.54
CA ARG A 31 18.06 -56.08 4.07
C ARG A 31 17.97 -55.96 2.55
N CYS A 32 19.09 -56.12 1.85
CA CYS A 32 19.16 -56.01 0.39
C CYS A 32 18.43 -57.16 -0.31
N THR A 33 18.53 -58.38 0.24
CA THR A 33 17.86 -59.56 -0.31
C THR A 33 16.34 -59.45 -0.16
N VAL A 34 15.88 -59.04 1.03
CA VAL A 34 14.44 -58.83 1.30
C VAL A 34 13.86 -57.74 0.40
N ARG A 35 14.54 -56.59 0.29
CA ARG A 35 14.09 -55.48 -0.57
C ARG A 35 14.00 -55.89 -2.04
N LYS A 36 15.00 -56.61 -2.56
CA LYS A 36 14.99 -57.07 -3.96
C LYS A 36 13.95 -58.17 -4.21
N GLY A 37 13.77 -59.08 -3.25
CA GLY A 37 12.72 -60.10 -3.31
C GLY A 37 11.32 -59.48 -3.36
N TYR A 38 11.08 -58.39 -2.62
CA TYR A 38 9.82 -57.67 -2.68
C TYR A 38 9.54 -57.10 -4.08
N PHE A 39 10.51 -56.50 -4.76
CA PHE A 39 10.32 -56.00 -6.13
C PHE A 39 9.97 -57.08 -7.13
N LEU A 40 10.45 -58.31 -6.92
CA LEU A 40 10.09 -59.46 -7.75
C LEU A 40 8.69 -59.99 -7.42
N LEU A 41 8.27 -59.92 -6.15
CA LEU A 41 6.98 -60.42 -5.68
C LEU A 41 5.83 -59.42 -5.88
N ALA A 42 6.10 -58.11 -5.85
CA ALA A 42 5.11 -57.04 -5.92
C ALA A 42 4.20 -57.14 -7.17
N PRO A 43 4.72 -57.38 -8.40
CA PRO A 43 3.87 -57.54 -9.58
C PRO A 43 2.90 -58.73 -9.48
N PHE A 44 3.31 -59.82 -8.81
CA PHE A 44 2.46 -61.01 -8.63
C PHE A 44 1.39 -60.80 -7.56
N LEU A 45 1.68 -60.01 -6.52
CA LEU A 45 0.71 -59.60 -5.51
C LEU A 45 -0.33 -58.64 -6.10
N GLU A 46 0.11 -57.64 -6.89
CA GLU A 46 -0.78 -56.69 -7.57
C GLU A 46 -1.66 -57.39 -8.62
N ALA A 47 -1.12 -58.37 -9.34
CA ALA A 47 -1.88 -59.18 -10.29
C ALA A 47 -2.79 -60.23 -9.62
N GLY A 48 -2.82 -60.31 -8.28
CA GLY A 48 -3.64 -61.27 -7.53
C GLY A 48 -3.24 -62.74 -7.72
N MET A 49 -2.05 -63.00 -8.26
CA MET A 49 -1.54 -64.35 -8.56
C MET A 49 -1.01 -65.06 -7.30
N VAL A 50 -0.74 -64.30 -6.23
CA VAL A 50 -0.34 -64.81 -4.91
C VAL A 50 -1.32 -64.27 -3.88
N ASN A 51 -2.06 -65.16 -3.23
CA ASN A 51 -3.07 -64.77 -2.24
C ASN A 51 -2.37 -64.45 -0.90
N PRO A 52 -2.47 -63.23 -0.36
CA PRO A 52 -1.95 -62.94 0.97
C PRO A 52 -2.70 -63.78 2.01
N TYR A 53 -1.98 -64.29 3.01
CA TYR A 53 -2.56 -65.07 4.11
C TYR A 53 -3.66 -64.24 4.79
N LYS A 54 -4.92 -64.63 4.61
CA LYS A 54 -6.07 -64.00 5.25
C LYS A 54 -6.12 -64.43 6.71
N ASN A 55 -5.78 -63.53 7.63
CA ASN A 55 -6.30 -63.63 8.99
C ASN A 55 -7.80 -63.30 8.93
N GLU A 56 -8.64 -64.31 9.11
CA GLU A 56 -10.07 -64.12 9.35
C GLU A 56 -10.25 -63.32 10.65
N GLY A 57 -10.96 -62.19 10.56
CA GLY A 57 -11.38 -61.44 11.74
C GLY A 57 -11.00 -59.96 11.77
N THR A 58 -11.38 -59.19 10.74
CA THR A 58 -11.86 -57.81 10.89
C THR A 58 -12.51 -57.38 9.58
N SER A 59 -13.83 -57.54 9.46
CA SER A 59 -14.58 -56.77 8.48
C SER A 59 -14.54 -55.32 8.95
N GLU A 60 -13.63 -54.54 8.38
CA GLU A 60 -13.70 -53.07 8.45
C GLU A 60 -15.12 -52.70 8.00
N SER A 61 -15.94 -52.13 8.90
CA SER A 61 -17.30 -51.77 8.53
C SER A 61 -17.23 -50.72 7.41
N ASP A 62 -18.22 -50.73 6.52
CA ASP A 62 -18.28 -49.74 5.44
C ASP A 62 -18.26 -48.29 5.99
N ASP A 63 -18.72 -48.09 7.23
CA ASP A 63 -18.61 -46.82 7.97
C ASP A 63 -17.16 -46.42 8.26
N LEU A 64 -16.28 -47.35 8.65
CA LEU A 64 -14.87 -47.07 8.89
C LEU A 64 -14.14 -46.71 7.59
N ARG A 65 -14.53 -47.31 6.46
CA ARG A 65 -14.00 -46.95 5.14
C ARG A 65 -14.49 -45.59 4.68
N ALA A 66 -15.76 -45.27 4.89
CA ALA A 66 -16.33 -43.96 4.61
C ALA A 66 -15.65 -42.87 5.44
N GLN A 67 -15.42 -43.12 6.74
CA GLN A 67 -14.70 -42.20 7.64
C GLN A 67 -13.24 -42.00 7.20
N ARG A 68 -12.53 -43.06 6.80
CA ARG A 68 -11.15 -42.92 6.26
C ARG A 68 -11.11 -42.11 4.97
N LEU A 69 -12.06 -42.33 4.07
CA LEU A 69 -12.16 -41.58 2.82
C LEU A 69 -12.49 -40.10 3.06
N GLU A 70 -13.36 -39.79 4.02
CA GLU A 70 -13.63 -38.41 4.46
C GLU A 70 -12.37 -37.75 5.03
N LEU A 71 -11.66 -38.44 5.93
CA LEU A 71 -10.40 -37.96 6.52
C LEU A 71 -9.31 -37.73 5.46
N GLU A 72 -9.20 -38.61 4.45
CA GLU A 72 -8.27 -38.41 3.34
C GLU A 72 -8.64 -37.21 2.48
N LYS A 73 -9.93 -37.02 2.15
CA LYS A 73 -10.41 -35.83 1.43
C LYS A 73 -10.12 -34.56 2.21
N GLU A 74 -10.32 -34.57 3.53
CA GLU A 74 -10.07 -33.42 4.39
C GLU A 74 -8.56 -33.12 4.53
N ARG A 75 -7.71 -34.16 4.62
CA ARG A 75 -6.25 -34.00 4.55
C ARG A 75 -5.80 -33.38 3.22
N ILE A 76 -6.38 -33.80 2.10
CA ILE A 76 -6.08 -33.22 0.78
C ILE A 76 -6.50 -31.75 0.74
N ARG A 77 -7.73 -31.43 1.19
CA ARG A 77 -8.20 -30.03 1.28
C ARG A 77 -7.28 -29.15 2.12
N LEU A 78 -6.90 -29.60 3.32
CA LEU A 78 -5.99 -28.85 4.20
C LEU A 78 -4.60 -28.68 3.58
N ARG A 79 -4.12 -29.66 2.81
CA ARG A 79 -2.85 -29.55 2.10
C ARG A 79 -2.92 -28.54 0.98
N ASP A 80 -3.99 -28.53 0.20
CA ASP A 80 -4.20 -27.56 -0.87
C ASP A 80 -4.33 -26.14 -0.32
N GLU A 81 -5.09 -25.97 0.77
CA GLU A 81 -5.21 -24.70 1.48
C GLU A 81 -3.86 -24.21 2.03
N ARG A 82 -3.06 -25.11 2.62
CA ARG A 82 -1.69 -24.78 3.07
C ARG A 82 -0.77 -24.40 1.92
N ASN A 83 -0.87 -25.08 0.78
CA ASN A 83 -0.07 -24.78 -0.41
C ASN A 83 -0.43 -23.41 -0.98
N GLU A 84 -1.72 -23.10 -1.08
CA GLU A 84 -2.18 -21.79 -1.54
C GLU A 84 -1.79 -20.69 -0.56
N ASN A 85 -2.00 -20.89 0.75
CA ASN A 85 -1.53 -19.96 1.78
C ASN A 85 -0.01 -19.74 1.71
N SER A 86 0.78 -20.82 1.49
CA SER A 86 2.24 -20.70 1.34
C SER A 86 2.66 -20.03 0.03
N ARG A 87 1.84 -20.10 -1.03
CA ARG A 87 2.05 -19.35 -2.27
C ARG A 87 1.77 -17.87 -2.04
N ILE A 88 0.64 -17.54 -1.42
CA ILE A 88 0.27 -16.18 -1.03
C ILE A 88 1.39 -15.58 -0.17
N ILE A 89 1.76 -16.21 0.95
CA ILE A 89 2.84 -15.73 1.86
C ILE A 89 4.14 -15.46 1.09
N ARG A 90 4.54 -16.32 0.15
CA ARG A 90 5.76 -16.11 -0.67
C ARG A 90 5.62 -14.99 -1.69
N GLU A 91 4.43 -14.72 -2.19
CA GLU A 91 4.18 -13.54 -3.03
C GLU A 91 4.22 -12.28 -2.17
N LEU A 92 3.58 -12.28 -0.99
CA LEU A 92 3.59 -11.15 -0.06
C LEU A 92 5.03 -10.79 0.37
N ALA A 93 5.79 -11.77 0.88
CA ALA A 93 7.17 -11.54 1.33
C ALA A 93 8.12 -11.04 0.22
N ARG A 94 7.85 -11.39 -1.05
CA ARG A 94 8.63 -10.88 -2.19
C ARG A 94 8.28 -9.43 -2.53
N LYS A 95 7.03 -9.03 -2.34
CA LYS A 95 6.58 -7.67 -2.62
C LYS A 95 6.92 -6.68 -1.50
N ASP A 96 6.79 -7.10 -0.23
CA ASP A 96 7.29 -6.35 0.94
C ASP A 96 8.77 -6.00 0.75
N ALA A 97 9.58 -6.99 0.39
CA ALA A 97 10.99 -6.79 0.08
C ALA A 97 11.22 -5.84 -1.10
N THR A 98 10.30 -5.76 -2.08
CA THR A 98 10.52 -4.97 -3.30
C THR A 98 10.48 -3.47 -3.01
N ILE A 99 9.49 -2.98 -2.24
CA ILE A 99 9.42 -1.55 -1.91
C ILE A 99 10.61 -1.15 -1.04
N ASP A 100 10.97 -1.97 -0.05
CA ASP A 100 12.11 -1.69 0.81
C ASP A 100 13.44 -1.72 0.03
N ILE A 101 13.60 -2.64 -0.92
CA ILE A 101 14.74 -2.63 -1.85
C ILE A 101 14.76 -1.32 -2.65
N VAL A 102 13.63 -0.87 -3.18
CA VAL A 102 13.56 0.38 -3.95
C VAL A 102 13.90 1.58 -3.06
N LYS A 103 13.40 1.65 -1.83
CA LYS A 103 13.76 2.70 -0.87
C LYS A 103 15.26 2.71 -0.58
N ASN A 104 15.86 1.54 -0.34
CA ASN A 104 17.30 1.43 -0.13
C ASN A 104 18.10 1.91 -1.34
N VAL A 105 17.69 1.49 -2.55
CA VAL A 105 18.32 1.96 -3.80
C VAL A 105 18.18 3.47 -3.96
N ILE A 106 17.02 4.05 -3.66
CA ILE A 106 16.79 5.51 -3.69
C ILE A 106 17.77 6.21 -2.74
N SER A 107 17.87 5.74 -1.49
CA SER A 107 18.78 6.32 -0.50
C SER A 107 20.26 6.24 -0.90
N GLU A 108 20.66 5.20 -1.63
CA GLU A 108 22.04 5.03 -2.10
C GLU A 108 22.36 5.81 -3.38
N THR A 109 21.37 6.00 -4.27
CA THR A 109 21.60 6.50 -5.63
C THR A 109 21.17 7.94 -5.86
N VAL A 110 20.25 8.47 -5.06
CA VAL A 110 19.79 9.86 -5.20
C VAL A 110 20.83 10.79 -4.61
N GLU A 111 21.46 11.58 -5.48
CA GLU A 111 22.35 12.65 -5.03
C GLU A 111 21.53 13.73 -4.31
N PRO A 112 21.86 14.07 -3.06
CA PRO A 112 21.21 15.16 -2.37
C PRO A 112 21.35 16.47 -3.14
N HIS A 113 20.26 17.22 -3.23
CA HIS A 113 20.28 18.56 -3.77
C HIS A 113 21.05 19.48 -2.82
N ASP A 114 21.83 20.41 -3.40
CA ASP A 114 22.49 21.45 -2.62
C ASP A 114 21.47 22.21 -1.76
N GLY A 115 21.72 22.24 -0.46
CA GLY A 115 20.97 23.08 0.48
C GLY A 115 21.12 24.56 0.13
N PHE A 116 20.13 25.38 0.48
CA PHE A 116 20.18 26.83 0.30
C PHE A 116 20.17 27.56 1.65
N ALA A 117 20.58 28.84 1.64
CA ALA A 117 20.57 29.67 2.85
C ALA A 117 19.13 29.94 3.30
N GLN A 118 18.80 29.51 4.52
CA GLN A 118 17.44 29.62 5.04
C GLN A 118 16.93 31.07 5.07
N PRO A 119 15.63 31.28 4.79
CA PRO A 119 15.02 32.57 5.05
C PRO A 119 15.13 32.90 6.55
N PRO A 120 15.27 34.18 6.93
CA PRO A 120 15.28 34.56 8.33
C PRO A 120 13.96 34.15 8.98
N ARG A 121 14.05 33.48 10.14
CA ARG A 121 12.87 33.09 10.92
C ARG A 121 12.16 34.35 11.42
N VAL A 122 10.93 34.56 10.95
CA VAL A 122 10.05 35.64 11.42
C VAL A 122 8.90 34.98 12.18
N PRO A 123 8.87 35.10 13.51
CA PRO A 123 7.77 34.58 14.31
C PRO A 123 6.43 35.15 13.82
N SER A 124 5.42 34.29 13.78
CA SER A 124 4.06 34.65 13.38
C SER A 124 3.03 33.93 14.23
N ASP A 125 1.84 34.50 14.30
CA ASP A 125 0.69 33.91 14.98
C ASP A 125 -0.06 32.92 14.08
N THR A 126 0.37 32.77 12.82
CA THR A 126 -0.25 31.86 11.85
C THR A 126 0.77 30.94 11.18
N ASP A 127 0.32 29.72 10.89
CA ASP A 127 0.97 28.78 9.98
C ASP A 127 0.07 28.47 8.79
N MET A 128 0.67 27.84 7.79
CA MET A 128 -0.03 27.46 6.57
C MET A 128 -0.09 25.95 6.42
N ILE A 129 -1.27 25.43 6.08
CA ILE A 129 -1.40 24.07 5.55
C ILE A 129 -1.59 24.16 4.05
N VAL A 130 -0.72 23.48 3.31
CA VAL A 130 -0.84 23.31 1.86
C VAL A 130 -1.30 21.89 1.60
N HIS A 131 -2.50 21.74 1.05
CA HIS A 131 -2.98 20.43 0.61
C HIS A 131 -2.67 20.28 -0.88
N LEU A 132 -1.84 19.30 -1.22
CA LEU A 132 -1.51 18.95 -2.60
C LEU A 132 -1.91 17.48 -2.84
N THR A 133 -3.01 17.29 -3.57
CA THR A 133 -3.59 15.95 -3.82
C THR A 133 -4.00 15.81 -5.27
N ASP A 134 -4.24 14.57 -5.72
CA ASP A 134 -4.82 14.27 -7.03
C ASP A 134 -4.07 14.97 -8.19
N ILE A 135 -2.76 14.71 -8.27
CA ILE A 135 -1.89 15.19 -9.35
C ILE A 135 -2.06 14.31 -10.60
N HIS A 136 -2.30 13.01 -10.41
CA HIS A 136 -2.41 12.00 -11.47
C HIS A 136 -1.32 12.13 -12.54
N ALA A 137 -0.07 12.26 -12.13
CA ALA A 137 1.05 12.36 -13.06
C ALA A 137 1.06 11.15 -14.02
N GLY A 138 1.20 11.41 -15.32
CA GLY A 138 1.21 10.39 -16.36
C GLY A 138 0.02 10.38 -17.30
N ILE A 139 -1.13 10.91 -16.85
CA ILE A 139 -2.32 11.01 -17.69
C ILE A 139 -2.15 12.11 -18.73
N GLN A 140 -2.57 11.83 -19.97
CA GLN A 140 -2.78 12.86 -20.99
C GLN A 140 -4.27 13.07 -21.19
N ILE A 141 -4.70 14.33 -21.06
CA ILE A 141 -6.06 14.75 -21.35
C ILE A 141 -6.00 15.80 -22.46
N ASP A 142 -6.78 15.58 -23.50
CA ASP A 142 -7.07 16.60 -24.51
C ASP A 142 -8.53 16.44 -24.93
N ASN A 143 -9.41 17.20 -24.26
CA ASN A 143 -10.83 17.20 -24.52
C ASN A 143 -11.36 18.65 -24.59
N PHE A 144 -12.64 18.81 -24.92
CA PHE A 144 -13.22 20.15 -25.13
C PHE A 144 -13.18 21.05 -23.87
N ALA A 145 -13.08 20.44 -22.68
CA ALA A 145 -13.17 21.12 -21.41
C ALA A 145 -11.81 21.38 -20.76
N ASN A 146 -10.78 20.59 -21.09
CA ASN A 146 -9.51 20.57 -20.37
C ASN A 146 -8.37 19.99 -21.23
N GLN A 147 -7.15 20.48 -20.98
CA GLN A 147 -5.90 19.89 -21.44
C GLN A 147 -5.02 19.62 -20.23
N TYR A 148 -4.36 18.45 -20.24
CA TYR A 148 -3.43 18.06 -19.19
C TYR A 148 -2.36 17.14 -19.74
N ASP A 149 -1.12 17.43 -19.39
CA ASP A 149 0.07 16.63 -19.65
C ASP A 149 1.12 16.99 -18.59
N SER A 150 2.31 16.37 -18.63
CA SER A 150 3.39 16.66 -17.68
C SER A 150 3.88 18.11 -17.70
N ARG A 151 3.73 18.83 -18.82
CA ARG A 151 4.10 20.25 -18.91
C ARG A 151 3.04 21.12 -18.22
N ILE A 152 1.76 20.87 -18.47
CA ILE A 152 0.64 21.57 -17.84
C ILE A 152 0.61 21.29 -16.33
N MET A 153 0.89 20.05 -15.92
CA MET A 153 1.08 19.69 -14.51
C MET A 153 2.09 20.63 -13.83
N ASN A 154 3.29 20.75 -14.41
CA ASN A 154 4.32 21.65 -13.87
C ASN A 154 3.90 23.13 -13.89
N GLN A 155 3.23 23.59 -14.94
CA GLN A 155 2.70 24.95 -15.00
C GLN A 155 1.68 25.22 -13.88
N ARG A 156 0.79 24.27 -13.61
CA ARG A 156 -0.21 24.38 -12.52
C ARG A 156 0.42 24.30 -11.15
N LEU A 157 1.44 23.46 -10.94
CA LEU A 157 2.23 23.45 -9.70
C LEU A 157 2.90 24.80 -9.46
N GLN A 158 3.49 25.41 -10.49
CA GLN A 158 4.10 26.74 -10.38
C GLN A 158 3.08 27.85 -10.12
N ALA A 159 1.90 27.78 -10.76
CA ALA A 159 0.79 28.69 -10.44
C ALA A 159 0.33 28.51 -8.99
N TYR A 160 0.30 27.28 -8.49
CA TYR A 160 -0.06 26.99 -7.12
C TYR A 160 0.97 27.56 -6.13
N LEU A 161 2.27 27.33 -6.36
CA LEU A 161 3.38 27.92 -5.59
C LEU A 161 3.31 29.44 -5.58
N SER A 162 3.06 30.07 -6.73
CA SER A 162 2.90 31.52 -6.83
C SER A 162 1.78 32.00 -5.91
N ARG A 163 0.66 31.27 -5.88
CA ARG A 163 -0.47 31.63 -5.02
C ARG A 163 -0.19 31.39 -3.54
N ILE A 164 0.51 30.31 -3.20
CA ILE A 164 1.01 30.04 -1.84
C ILE A 164 1.91 31.19 -1.38
N ALA A 165 2.86 31.64 -2.22
CA ALA A 165 3.76 32.75 -1.90
C ALA A 165 3.00 34.05 -1.61
N GLU A 166 1.94 34.35 -2.38
CA GLU A 166 1.09 35.52 -2.12
C GLU A 166 0.33 35.42 -0.79
N ILE A 167 -0.19 34.23 -0.47
CA ILE A 167 -0.92 33.98 0.78
C ILE A 167 0.04 34.07 1.96
N GLN A 168 1.23 33.46 1.84
CA GLN A 168 2.28 33.47 2.86
C GLN A 168 2.69 34.90 3.17
N LYS A 169 2.94 35.74 2.16
CA LYS A 169 3.28 37.15 2.36
C LYS A 169 2.15 37.96 2.99
N ARG A 170 0.89 37.65 2.65
CA ARG A 170 -0.28 38.35 3.19
C ARG A 170 -0.45 38.11 4.69
N HIS A 171 -0.32 36.85 5.11
CA HIS A 171 -0.53 36.42 6.49
C HIS A 171 0.75 36.33 7.32
N LYS A 172 1.89 36.45 6.66
CA LYS A 172 3.23 36.25 7.22
C LYS A 172 3.33 34.88 7.91
N SER A 173 2.72 33.85 7.33
CA SER A 173 2.71 32.53 7.96
C SER A 173 4.15 32.01 8.11
N GLU A 174 4.45 31.52 9.31
CA GLU A 174 5.83 31.17 9.71
C GLU A 174 6.25 29.83 9.13
N SER A 175 5.47 28.78 9.42
CA SER A 175 5.75 27.42 8.99
C SER A 175 4.71 26.92 7.99
N CYS A 176 5.14 25.99 7.13
CA CYS A 176 4.28 25.30 6.18
C CYS A 176 4.13 23.83 6.56
N TYR A 177 2.91 23.33 6.53
CA TYR A 177 2.56 21.94 6.68
C TYR A 177 2.01 21.45 5.35
N LEU A 178 2.86 20.76 4.58
CA LEU A 178 2.49 20.20 3.28
C LEU A 178 1.92 18.79 3.50
N LEU A 179 0.67 18.59 3.09
CA LEU A 179 0.08 17.26 2.96
C LEU A 179 0.08 16.84 1.49
N LEU A 180 0.83 15.79 1.16
CA LEU A 180 0.72 15.04 -0.08
C LEU A 180 -0.48 14.08 0.04
N GLY A 181 -1.64 14.51 -0.43
CA GLY A 181 -2.95 13.90 -0.15
C GLY A 181 -3.32 12.67 -0.97
N GLY A 182 -2.34 11.96 -1.53
CA GLY A 182 -2.56 10.77 -2.36
C GLY A 182 -2.89 11.06 -3.83
N ASP A 183 -2.88 10.01 -4.65
CA ASP A 183 -3.11 10.06 -6.10
C ASP A 183 -2.13 11.00 -6.82
N LEU A 184 -0.83 10.88 -6.45
CA LEU A 184 0.24 11.67 -7.06
C LEU A 184 0.54 11.17 -8.48
N ILE A 185 0.38 9.87 -8.72
CA ILE A 185 0.46 9.24 -10.04
C ILE A 185 -0.91 8.79 -10.53
N SER A 186 -1.10 8.70 -11.85
CA SER A 186 -2.33 8.15 -12.43
C SER A 186 -2.43 6.62 -12.23
N GLY A 187 -1.28 5.95 -12.18
CA GLY A 187 -1.17 4.51 -11.92
C GLY A 187 -1.51 3.62 -13.13
N ILE A 188 -1.83 2.36 -12.85
CA ILE A 188 -2.17 1.32 -13.88
C ILE A 188 -3.49 0.61 -13.65
N ILE A 189 -4.17 0.91 -12.54
CA ILE A 189 -5.27 0.07 -12.05
C ILE A 189 -6.57 0.23 -12.83
N HIS A 190 -6.77 1.35 -13.52
CA HIS A 190 -7.96 1.62 -14.33
C HIS A 190 -7.61 1.44 -15.82
N SER A 191 -8.21 0.44 -16.47
CA SER A 191 -7.92 0.08 -17.86
C SER A 191 -8.12 1.24 -18.85
N ASN A 192 -9.14 2.08 -18.62
CA ASN A 192 -9.43 3.23 -19.46
C ASN A 192 -8.36 4.32 -19.27
N LEU A 193 -8.01 4.64 -18.01
CA LEU A 193 -6.91 5.56 -17.69
C LEU A 193 -5.57 5.05 -18.23
N ARG A 194 -5.34 3.74 -18.27
CA ARG A 194 -4.11 3.17 -18.86
C ARG A 194 -3.97 3.46 -20.36
N LEU A 195 -5.08 3.55 -21.09
CA LEU A 195 -5.05 3.94 -22.51
C LEU A 195 -4.77 5.45 -22.68
N GLU A 196 -5.15 6.25 -21.68
CA GLU A 196 -4.93 7.70 -21.63
C GLU A 196 -3.56 8.08 -21.05
N ASN A 197 -2.90 7.14 -20.37
CA ASN A 197 -1.57 7.33 -19.83
C ASN A 197 -0.51 7.32 -20.93
N ASN A 198 0.27 8.39 -20.96
CA ASN A 198 1.40 8.53 -21.88
C ASN A 198 2.73 8.06 -21.28
N LEU A 199 2.78 7.97 -19.96
CA LEU A 199 3.97 7.52 -19.23
C LEU A 199 3.72 6.15 -18.65
N ASN A 200 4.73 5.28 -18.72
CA ASN A 200 4.68 4.06 -17.92
C ASN A 200 4.81 4.39 -16.42
N VAL A 201 4.38 3.50 -15.54
CA VAL A 201 4.30 3.76 -14.09
C VAL A 201 5.62 4.26 -13.49
N ILE A 202 6.76 3.73 -13.94
CA ILE A 202 8.06 4.15 -13.44
C ILE A 202 8.37 5.58 -13.87
N GLU A 203 8.03 5.96 -15.10
CA GLU A 203 8.13 7.34 -15.59
C GLU A 203 7.17 8.28 -14.85
N GLN A 204 5.97 7.82 -14.49
CA GLN A 204 5.03 8.62 -13.68
C GLN A 204 5.62 8.95 -12.32
N VAL A 205 6.10 7.93 -11.60
CA VAL A 205 6.75 8.09 -10.29
C VAL A 205 7.95 9.03 -10.43
N LYS A 206 8.84 8.80 -11.41
CA LYS A 206 10.01 9.67 -11.62
C LYS A 206 9.60 11.13 -11.89
N ALA A 207 8.64 11.36 -12.77
CA ALA A 207 8.22 12.70 -13.16
C ALA A 207 7.59 13.46 -11.99
N VAL A 208 6.71 12.81 -11.22
CA VAL A 208 6.09 13.46 -10.05
C VAL A 208 7.09 13.66 -8.93
N SER A 209 8.00 12.72 -8.67
CA SER A 209 9.07 12.87 -7.68
C SER A 209 9.93 14.09 -7.92
N LEU A 210 10.40 14.30 -9.15
CA LEU A 210 11.16 15.50 -9.51
C LEU A 210 10.35 16.79 -9.30
N SER A 211 9.07 16.77 -9.67
CA SER A 211 8.18 17.93 -9.56
C SER A 211 7.88 18.27 -8.09
N ILE A 212 7.68 17.27 -7.24
CA ILE A 212 7.46 17.41 -5.80
C ILE A 212 8.72 17.89 -5.09
N CYS A 213 9.91 17.38 -5.46
CA CYS A 213 11.17 17.90 -4.91
C CYS A 213 11.33 19.40 -5.18
N GLU A 214 11.09 19.85 -6.41
CA GLU A 214 11.19 21.28 -6.74
C GLU A 214 10.10 22.11 -6.05
N PHE A 215 8.90 21.53 -5.87
CA PHE A 215 7.82 22.15 -5.11
C PHE A 215 8.22 22.39 -3.65
N ILE A 216 8.71 21.35 -2.96
CA ILE A 216 9.15 21.43 -1.55
C ILE A 216 10.35 22.36 -1.41
N LYS A 217 11.30 22.32 -2.34
CA LYS A 217 12.43 23.25 -2.39
C LYS A 217 11.98 24.70 -2.54
N THR A 218 10.94 24.96 -3.33
CA THR A 218 10.38 26.31 -3.43
C THR A 218 9.70 26.71 -2.12
N LEU A 219 8.94 25.81 -1.48
CA LEU A 219 8.35 26.05 -0.16
C LEU A 219 9.43 26.37 0.89
N SER A 220 10.53 25.62 0.93
CA SER A 220 11.56 25.82 1.95
C SER A 220 12.20 27.21 1.87
N SER A 221 12.25 27.81 0.69
CA SER A 221 12.70 29.20 0.50
C SER A 221 11.71 30.27 1.02
N MET A 222 10.45 29.90 1.25
CA MET A 222 9.38 30.82 1.64
C MET A 222 9.03 30.76 3.13
N PHE A 223 9.30 29.64 3.80
CA PHE A 223 8.89 29.37 5.18
C PHE A 223 10.08 29.09 6.10
N SER A 224 9.90 29.38 7.39
CA SER A 224 10.89 29.05 8.42
C SER A 224 11.15 27.56 8.46
N ASP A 225 10.07 26.77 8.53
CA ASP A 225 10.09 25.30 8.56
C ASP A 225 9.00 24.74 7.60
N VAL A 226 9.32 23.65 6.90
CA VAL A 226 8.42 22.92 6.01
C VAL A 226 8.27 21.48 6.50
N ASN A 227 7.09 21.17 7.01
CA ASN A 227 6.73 19.85 7.53
C ASN A 227 5.95 19.09 6.45
N VAL A 228 6.47 17.97 5.97
CA VAL A 228 5.93 17.19 4.86
C VAL A 228 5.32 15.89 5.39
N TYR A 229 4.05 15.70 5.10
CA TYR A 229 3.27 14.50 5.39
C TYR A 229 2.74 13.92 4.08
N SER A 230 2.47 12.62 4.06
CA SER A 230 1.91 11.95 2.89
C SER A 230 0.87 10.92 3.29
N VAL A 231 -0.17 10.78 2.49
CA VAL A 231 -1.11 9.66 2.57
C VAL A 231 -1.23 9.01 1.19
N PRO A 232 -1.29 7.67 1.10
CA PRO A 232 -1.42 7.00 -0.18
C PRO A 232 -2.83 7.17 -0.76
N GLY A 233 -2.91 7.39 -2.08
CA GLY A 233 -4.18 7.38 -2.80
C GLY A 233 -4.51 6.03 -3.41
N ASN A 234 -5.72 5.90 -3.96
CA ASN A 234 -6.17 4.64 -4.54
C ASN A 234 -5.59 4.37 -5.94
N HIS A 235 -5.13 5.38 -6.68
CA HIS A 235 -4.55 5.22 -8.02
C HIS A 235 -3.13 4.64 -8.01
N SER A 236 -2.38 4.87 -6.93
CA SER A 236 -1.01 4.39 -6.79
C SER A 236 -0.87 2.92 -6.36
N ARG A 237 -2.00 2.21 -6.25
CA ARG A 237 -2.04 0.78 -5.93
C ARG A 237 -1.35 -0.05 -7.01
N CYS A 238 -0.62 -1.08 -6.58
CA CYS A 238 0.06 -2.00 -7.51
C CYS A 238 -0.91 -2.96 -8.21
N LEU A 239 -2.04 -3.30 -7.56
CA LEU A 239 -3.05 -4.22 -8.09
C LEU A 239 -4.40 -3.54 -8.32
N PRO A 240 -5.16 -3.91 -9.37
CA PRO A 240 -6.46 -3.33 -9.64
C PRO A 240 -7.49 -3.57 -8.52
N ASN A 241 -7.57 -4.82 -8.05
CA ASN A 241 -8.52 -5.25 -7.02
C ASN A 241 -8.15 -4.68 -5.65
N LYS A 242 -9.09 -4.01 -4.99
CA LYS A 242 -8.87 -3.40 -3.68
C LYS A 242 -8.49 -4.43 -2.61
N GLU A 243 -9.14 -5.58 -2.61
CA GLU A 243 -8.94 -6.65 -1.62
C GLU A 243 -7.59 -7.35 -1.76
N ASP A 244 -7.00 -7.31 -2.97
CA ASP A 244 -5.71 -7.96 -3.25
C ASP A 244 -4.51 -7.03 -2.97
N ASN A 245 -4.74 -5.75 -2.68
CA ASN A 245 -3.66 -4.82 -2.36
C ASN A 245 -3.23 -5.01 -0.91
N LEU A 246 -1.93 -5.22 -0.72
CA LEU A 246 -1.33 -5.14 0.59
C LEU A 246 -1.32 -3.69 1.07
N LYS A 247 -1.54 -3.54 2.37
CA LYS A 247 -1.27 -2.29 3.08
C LYS A 247 0.21 -1.93 2.87
N GLY A 248 0.47 -0.66 2.55
CA GLY A 248 1.81 -0.12 2.38
C GLY A 248 2.38 -0.26 0.96
N GLU A 249 1.71 -1.00 0.06
CA GLU A 249 2.16 -1.21 -1.32
C GLU A 249 1.66 -0.16 -2.32
N ASN A 250 1.71 1.10 -1.91
CA ASN A 250 1.33 2.24 -2.72
C ASN A 250 2.56 2.94 -3.31
N LEU A 251 2.54 3.18 -4.61
CA LEU A 251 3.64 3.82 -5.32
C LEU A 251 3.81 5.31 -4.96
N ASP A 252 2.78 5.95 -4.39
CA ASP A 252 2.89 7.31 -3.83
C ASP A 252 3.94 7.36 -2.70
N VAL A 253 4.13 6.26 -1.97
CA VAL A 253 5.14 6.14 -0.92
C VAL A 253 6.54 6.38 -1.50
N LEU A 254 6.82 5.88 -2.71
CA LEU A 254 8.13 6.08 -3.35
C LEU A 254 8.40 7.55 -3.67
N VAL A 255 7.36 8.35 -3.92
CA VAL A 255 7.49 9.80 -4.18
C VAL A 255 7.94 10.51 -2.91
N PHE A 256 7.34 10.17 -1.77
CA PHE A 256 7.73 10.71 -0.47
C PHE A 256 9.17 10.35 -0.11
N PHE A 257 9.56 9.07 -0.23
CA PHE A 257 10.93 8.62 0.06
C PHE A 257 11.96 9.25 -0.88
N TYR A 258 11.63 9.41 -2.16
CA TYR A 258 12.52 10.10 -3.10
C TYR A 258 12.75 11.55 -2.67
N ALA A 259 11.69 12.27 -2.30
CA ALA A 259 11.81 13.66 -1.85
C ALA A 259 12.61 13.78 -0.56
N GLN A 260 12.41 12.86 0.39
CA GLN A 260 13.18 12.78 1.63
C GLN A 260 14.68 12.58 1.36
N ALA A 261 15.05 11.63 0.49
CA ALA A 261 16.43 11.38 0.12
C ALA A 261 17.06 12.56 -0.65
N ALA A 262 16.33 13.17 -1.59
CA ALA A 262 16.80 14.29 -2.40
C ALA A 262 17.02 15.56 -1.59
N LEU A 263 16.20 15.81 -0.57
CA LEU A 263 16.21 17.06 0.22
C LEU A 263 16.84 16.89 1.61
N GLN A 264 17.57 15.80 1.88
CA GLN A 264 18.20 15.54 3.18
C GLN A 264 19.19 16.62 3.65
N GLN A 265 19.72 17.46 2.75
CA GLN A 265 20.60 18.59 3.09
C GLN A 265 19.84 19.88 3.44
N TYR A 266 18.51 19.88 3.35
CA TYR A 266 17.69 21.05 3.67
C TYR A 266 17.34 21.04 5.16
N GLU A 267 18.02 21.88 5.94
CA GLU A 267 17.89 21.90 7.40
C GLU A 267 16.50 22.33 7.93
N ASN A 268 15.65 22.96 7.10
CA ASN A 268 14.28 23.36 7.44
C ASN A 268 13.19 22.54 6.77
N VAL A 269 13.52 21.39 6.17
CA VAL A 269 12.53 20.49 5.60
C VAL A 269 12.49 19.21 6.42
N TYR A 270 11.32 18.89 6.96
CA TYR A 270 11.11 17.76 7.86
C TYR A 270 10.07 16.82 7.25
N PHE A 271 10.42 15.54 7.10
CA PHE A 271 9.55 14.50 6.57
C PHE A 271 9.03 13.63 7.70
N PHE A 272 7.72 13.42 7.75
CA PHE A 272 7.05 12.63 8.79
C PHE A 272 6.34 11.42 8.19
N GLU A 273 6.76 10.23 8.62
CA GLU A 273 6.10 8.97 8.25
C GLU A 273 4.87 8.72 9.13
N ASN A 274 3.89 7.98 8.59
CA ASN A 274 2.67 7.66 9.32
C ASN A 274 2.88 6.38 10.16
N ASP A 275 3.36 6.54 11.38
CA ASP A 275 3.73 5.40 12.25
C ASP A 275 2.53 4.63 12.84
N VAL A 276 1.36 5.28 12.94
CA VAL A 276 0.18 4.69 13.62
C VAL A 276 -0.71 3.93 12.64
N GLU A 277 -1.10 4.57 11.55
CA GLU A 277 -1.86 3.97 10.45
C GLU A 277 -1.48 4.65 9.14
N GLU A 278 -0.97 3.89 8.19
CA GLU A 278 -0.39 4.38 6.94
C GLU A 278 -1.29 5.33 6.12
N SER A 279 -2.61 5.17 6.25
CA SER A 279 -3.60 5.89 5.46
C SER A 279 -4.08 7.20 6.08
N VAL A 280 -3.56 7.55 7.26
CA VAL A 280 -3.93 8.76 7.98
C VAL A 280 -2.67 9.50 8.44
N ALA A 281 -2.48 10.72 7.94
CA ALA A 281 -1.48 11.63 8.46
C ALA A 281 -2.04 12.33 9.70
N ILE A 282 -1.32 12.24 10.82
CA ILE A 282 -1.72 12.85 12.09
C ILE A 282 -0.66 13.86 12.52
N PHE A 283 -1.05 15.13 12.65
CA PHE A 283 -0.14 16.18 13.05
C PHE A 283 -0.86 17.33 13.75
N ARG A 284 -0.08 18.21 14.38
CA ARG A 284 -0.60 19.44 14.98
C ARG A 284 -0.04 20.66 14.28
N VAL A 285 -0.92 21.63 14.05
CA VAL A 285 -0.57 22.95 13.55
C VAL A 285 -1.01 23.94 14.61
N ARG A 286 -0.02 24.55 15.28
CA ARG A 286 -0.26 25.32 16.50
C ARG A 286 -0.98 24.44 17.55
N SER A 287 -2.09 24.89 18.13
CA SER A 287 -2.93 24.10 19.05
C SER A 287 -3.79 23.02 18.38
N ASN A 288 -3.97 23.06 17.06
CA ASN A 288 -5.02 22.32 16.36
C ASN A 288 -4.58 20.93 15.92
N LEU A 289 -5.38 19.91 16.21
CA LEU A 289 -5.19 18.57 15.71
C LEU A 289 -5.71 18.43 14.27
N VAL A 290 -4.84 17.96 13.38
CA VAL A 290 -5.14 17.78 11.97
C VAL A 290 -5.02 16.30 11.59
N TYR A 291 -6.06 15.78 10.94
CA TYR A 291 -6.01 14.48 10.26
C TYR A 291 -6.06 14.67 8.75
N GLY A 292 -5.07 14.15 8.04
CA GLY A 292 -5.05 14.06 6.59
C GLY A 292 -5.42 12.65 6.14
N VAL A 293 -6.37 12.55 5.20
CA VAL A 293 -6.76 11.30 4.55
C VAL A 293 -6.88 11.52 3.04
N HIS A 294 -6.70 10.48 2.23
CA HIS A 294 -7.00 10.60 0.81
C HIS A 294 -8.51 10.74 0.57
N GLY A 295 -9.32 9.94 1.26
CA GLY A 295 -10.79 10.06 1.28
C GLY A 295 -11.56 9.00 0.49
N ASP A 296 -10.87 8.00 -0.07
CA ASP A 296 -11.47 6.84 -0.75
C ASP A 296 -12.15 5.85 0.21
N LYS A 297 -11.71 5.84 1.48
CA LYS A 297 -12.25 5.01 2.58
C LYS A 297 -13.31 5.72 3.43
N ASP A 298 -13.51 7.02 3.21
CA ASP A 298 -14.25 7.90 4.11
C ASP A 298 -15.39 8.65 3.43
N THR A 299 -16.49 8.82 4.17
CA THR A 299 -17.58 9.72 3.80
C THR A 299 -17.48 10.99 4.64
N ILE A 300 -17.53 12.16 4.01
CA ILE A 300 -17.38 13.49 4.65
C ILE A 300 -18.30 13.67 5.86
N SER A 301 -19.52 13.16 5.82
CA SER A 301 -20.49 13.27 6.93
C SER A 301 -20.15 12.40 8.16
N SER A 302 -19.27 11.42 8.02
CA SER A 302 -18.94 10.43 9.06
C SER A 302 -17.46 10.37 9.42
N VAL A 303 -16.59 11.02 8.63
CA VAL A 303 -15.14 10.94 8.76
C VAL A 303 -14.67 11.39 10.15
N VAL A 304 -15.23 12.48 10.68
CA VAL A 304 -14.89 13.01 12.00
C VAL A 304 -15.19 12.00 13.09
N GLN A 305 -16.39 11.42 13.10
CA GLN A 305 -16.82 10.45 14.09
C GLN A 305 -15.97 9.18 14.01
N ARG A 306 -15.72 8.67 12.79
CA ARG A 306 -14.91 7.46 12.59
C ARG A 306 -13.48 7.64 13.07
N LEU A 307 -12.82 8.73 12.65
CA LEU A 307 -11.45 9.03 13.07
C LEU A 307 -11.37 9.25 14.59
N THR A 308 -12.35 9.96 15.17
CA THR A 308 -12.40 10.17 16.63
C THR A 308 -12.54 8.83 17.38
N MET A 309 -13.43 7.96 16.93
CA MET A 309 -13.64 6.65 17.57
C MET A 309 -12.47 5.70 17.35
N PHE A 310 -11.71 5.84 16.25
CA PHE A 310 -10.57 5.00 15.93
C PHE A 310 -9.32 5.41 16.71
N PHE A 311 -8.99 6.71 16.71
CA PHE A 311 -7.77 7.23 17.35
C PHE A 311 -7.98 7.73 18.79
N GLY A 312 -9.22 7.86 19.24
CA GLY A 312 -9.57 8.29 20.60
C GLY A 312 -9.49 9.81 20.83
N GLU A 313 -9.11 10.59 19.81
CA GLU A 313 -9.04 12.05 19.87
C GLU A 313 -9.77 12.69 18.70
N LYS A 314 -10.60 13.70 18.99
CA LYS A 314 -11.40 14.42 18.00
C LYS A 314 -10.50 15.44 17.28
N PRO A 315 -10.39 15.41 15.94
CA PRO A 315 -9.64 16.43 15.21
C PRO A 315 -10.35 17.79 15.25
N ASP A 316 -9.57 18.85 15.03
CA ASP A 316 -10.08 20.21 14.77
C ASP A 316 -10.22 20.44 13.26
N ILE A 317 -9.31 19.84 12.47
CA ILE A 317 -9.30 19.92 11.01
C ILE A 317 -9.14 18.51 10.42
N VAL A 318 -9.93 18.20 9.40
CA VAL A 318 -9.76 17.01 8.55
C VAL A 318 -9.52 17.46 7.12
N LEU A 319 -8.46 16.95 6.50
CA LEU A 319 -8.12 17.20 5.09
C LEU A 319 -8.43 15.95 4.28
N ALA A 320 -9.20 16.10 3.19
CA ALA A 320 -9.56 15.01 2.29
C ALA A 320 -9.37 15.42 0.82
N GLY A 321 -8.95 14.49 -0.03
CA GLY A 321 -8.88 14.64 -1.48
C GLY A 321 -9.94 13.79 -2.18
N HIS A 322 -9.55 13.12 -3.26
CA HIS A 322 -10.28 12.06 -3.97
C HIS A 322 -11.53 12.51 -4.76
N ARG A 323 -12.30 13.47 -4.24
CA ARG A 323 -13.55 13.95 -4.86
C ARG A 323 -13.35 14.98 -5.95
N HIS A 324 -12.13 15.52 -6.09
CA HIS A 324 -11.73 16.48 -7.12
C HIS A 324 -12.56 17.78 -7.08
N THR A 325 -13.01 18.16 -5.89
CA THR A 325 -13.77 19.39 -5.64
C THR A 325 -13.32 20.05 -4.36
N ASN A 326 -13.06 21.36 -4.40
CA ASN A 326 -12.85 22.16 -3.21
C ASN A 326 -14.14 22.23 -2.37
N GLY A 327 -14.03 21.98 -1.08
CA GLY A 327 -15.17 21.99 -0.16
C GLY A 327 -14.77 22.31 1.27
N LEU A 328 -15.71 22.89 2.02
CA LEU A 328 -15.60 23.03 3.48
C LEU A 328 -16.94 22.68 4.10
N THR A 329 -16.92 21.70 5.00
CA THR A 329 -18.07 21.33 5.85
C THR A 329 -17.65 21.39 7.31
N THR A 330 -18.56 21.79 8.20
CA THR A 330 -18.33 21.70 9.65
C THR A 330 -19.12 20.52 10.22
N VAL A 331 -18.42 19.62 10.92
CA VAL A 331 -19.02 18.43 11.55
C VAL A 331 -18.53 18.36 13.00
N PHE A 332 -19.42 18.50 13.97
CA PHE A 332 -19.09 18.52 15.41
C PHE A 332 -17.89 19.44 15.73
N ASP A 333 -18.02 20.71 15.33
CA ASP A 333 -17.01 21.78 15.46
C ASP A 333 -15.66 21.50 14.77
N THR A 334 -15.57 20.42 13.98
CA THR A 334 -14.39 20.09 13.17
C THR A 334 -14.57 20.65 11.77
N LYS A 335 -13.53 21.26 11.21
CA LYS A 335 -13.50 21.72 9.82
C LYS A 335 -13.04 20.58 8.92
N VAL A 336 -13.94 20.05 8.11
CA VAL A 336 -13.61 19.06 7.06
C VAL A 336 -13.40 19.81 5.75
N VAL A 337 -12.16 19.85 5.30
CA VAL A 337 -11.73 20.54 4.09
C VAL A 337 -11.41 19.51 3.01
N GLU A 338 -12.12 19.64 1.89
CA GLU A 338 -11.90 18.85 0.69
C GLU A 338 -11.07 19.68 -0.28
N SER A 339 -9.95 19.12 -0.76
CA SER A 339 -9.16 19.73 -1.83
C SER A 339 -9.52 19.10 -3.16
N GLY A 340 -9.52 19.93 -4.20
CA GLY A 340 -9.74 19.52 -5.57
C GLY A 340 -8.56 18.76 -6.17
N CYS A 341 -8.50 18.71 -7.49
CA CYS A 341 -7.43 18.05 -8.22
C CYS A 341 -6.63 19.02 -9.09
N LEU A 342 -5.36 18.67 -9.33
CA LEU A 342 -4.49 19.43 -10.25
C LEU A 342 -4.88 19.20 -11.72
N VAL A 343 -5.57 18.11 -12.00
CA VAL A 343 -5.85 17.58 -13.34
C VAL A 343 -6.99 18.30 -14.04
N GLY A 344 -8.09 18.57 -13.32
CA GLY A 344 -9.36 19.01 -13.91
C GLY A 344 -10.14 17.88 -14.58
N ALA A 345 -11.11 18.23 -15.43
CA ALA A 345 -12.04 17.27 -16.01
C ALA A 345 -11.39 16.34 -17.05
N ASP A 346 -11.51 15.03 -16.84
CA ASP A 346 -11.04 13.95 -17.72
C ASP A 346 -12.18 13.37 -18.57
N ASN A 347 -11.92 12.28 -19.30
CA ASN A 347 -12.93 11.63 -20.13
C ASN A 347 -14.07 10.99 -19.32
N TYR A 348 -13.78 10.47 -18.12
CA TYR A 348 -14.81 9.98 -17.21
C TYR A 348 -15.77 11.10 -16.82
N CYS A 349 -15.24 12.31 -16.57
CA CYS A 349 -16.03 13.50 -16.33
C CYS A 349 -16.91 13.86 -17.54
N MET A 350 -16.41 13.69 -18.78
CA MET A 350 -17.19 13.95 -19.99
C MET A 350 -18.39 13.00 -20.09
N ASP A 351 -18.19 11.70 -19.83
CA ASP A 351 -19.25 10.69 -19.84
C ASP A 351 -20.34 10.97 -18.80
N LYS A 352 -19.93 11.47 -17.64
CA LYS A 352 -20.84 11.78 -16.51
C LYS A 352 -21.36 13.22 -16.51
N ARG A 353 -20.93 14.05 -17.47
CA ARG A 353 -21.25 15.49 -17.55
C ARG A 353 -20.85 16.27 -16.29
N LEU A 354 -19.71 15.89 -15.71
CA LEU A 354 -19.10 16.56 -14.57
C LEU A 354 -18.05 17.56 -15.08
N ARG A 355 -18.01 18.77 -14.52
CA ARG A 355 -17.03 19.78 -14.94
C ARG A 355 -16.73 20.74 -13.80
N ASN A 356 -15.49 20.66 -13.31
CA ASN A 356 -14.89 21.66 -12.44
C ASN A 356 -13.58 22.16 -13.06
N LYS A 357 -13.13 23.32 -12.60
CA LYS A 357 -11.80 23.81 -12.92
C LYS A 357 -10.78 23.09 -12.04
N PRO A 358 -9.54 22.89 -12.50
CA PRO A 358 -8.48 22.40 -11.64
C PRO A 358 -8.29 23.36 -10.46
N GLU A 359 -8.23 22.83 -9.25
CA GLU A 359 -8.24 23.60 -8.01
C GLU A 359 -7.62 22.85 -6.84
N GLN A 360 -7.07 23.59 -5.88
CA GLN A 360 -6.47 23.07 -4.64
C GLN A 360 -6.80 24.01 -3.47
N MET A 361 -6.57 23.54 -2.25
CA MET A 361 -6.83 24.31 -1.02
C MET A 361 -5.57 24.69 -0.26
N VAL A 362 -5.53 25.95 0.19
CA VAL A 362 -4.56 26.44 1.18
C VAL A 362 -5.29 26.93 2.41
N LEU A 363 -4.86 26.51 3.58
CA LEU A 363 -5.43 26.90 4.86
C LEU A 363 -4.43 27.76 5.61
N VAL A 364 -4.92 28.76 6.31
CA VAL A 364 -4.16 29.55 7.29
C VAL A 364 -4.75 29.28 8.65
N VAL A 365 -3.89 28.83 9.57
CA VAL A 365 -4.27 28.29 10.87
C VAL A 365 -3.54 29.07 11.97
N SER A 366 -4.28 29.53 12.97
CA SER A 366 -3.73 30.14 14.19
C SER A 366 -4.02 29.27 15.41
N GLU A 367 -3.65 29.76 16.60
CA GLU A 367 -3.94 29.10 17.88
C GLU A 367 -5.44 28.90 18.13
N ASP A 368 -6.31 29.68 17.49
CA ASP A 368 -7.77 29.59 17.64
C ASP A 368 -8.44 28.71 16.55
N GLY A 369 -7.66 28.20 15.58
CA GLY A 369 -8.12 27.30 14.53
C GLY A 369 -7.98 27.85 13.11
N LEU A 370 -8.85 27.38 12.21
CA LEU A 370 -8.84 27.79 10.81
C LEU A 370 -9.29 29.25 10.65
N GLU A 371 -8.35 30.15 10.34
CA GLU A 371 -8.65 31.57 10.12
C GLU A 371 -9.13 31.86 8.71
N CYS A 372 -8.45 31.30 7.72
CA CYS A 372 -8.74 31.55 6.31
C CYS A 372 -8.57 30.27 5.50
N LEU A 373 -9.50 30.07 4.57
CA LEU A 373 -9.44 29.02 3.57
C LEU A 373 -9.40 29.67 2.19
N TYR A 374 -8.40 29.29 1.40
CA TYR A 374 -8.21 29.80 0.05
C TYR A 374 -8.54 28.72 -0.98
N ASP A 375 -9.61 28.95 -1.74
CA ASP A 375 -9.95 28.23 -2.97
C ASP A 375 -9.01 28.70 -4.09
N VAL A 376 -7.98 27.90 -4.40
CA VAL A 376 -6.98 28.22 -5.41
C VAL A 376 -7.30 27.51 -6.72
N LYS A 377 -7.67 28.30 -7.74
CA LYS A 377 -7.96 27.81 -9.10
C LYS A 377 -6.71 27.87 -9.97
N LEU A 378 -6.47 26.79 -10.70
CA LEU A 378 -5.26 26.56 -11.51
C LEU A 378 -5.67 26.50 -12.98
N ASN A 379 -5.86 27.66 -13.61
CA ASN A 379 -6.19 27.76 -15.04
C ASN A 379 -4.94 27.78 -15.90
#